data_AF-A0A5J5GDG3-F1
#
_entry.id   AF-A0A5J5GDG3-F1
#
_cell.length_a   1.000
_cell.length_b   1.000
_cell.length_c   1.000
_cell.angle_alpha   90.00
_cell.angle_beta   90.00
_cell.angle_gamma   90.00
#
_symmetry.space_group_name_H-M   'P 1'
#
loop_
_entity.id
_entity.type
_entity.pdbx_description
1 polymer ?
#
loop_
_entity_poly.entity_id
_entity_poly.type
_entity_poly.pdbx_seq_one_letter_code
_entity_poly.pdbx_strand_id
1 'polypeptide(L)'
;MNWLKRSSLVTFLLILSLPIPCSALGKSAATPVHLRINQYYVLYTAPASPYVDNGRLYLPLRSLSELLGAQVTYDSDTATANILFKSNRLQIHNHNQADQVQIRQQSIYVPVRLLLNGLGLNGVWDQQTKMLTIQEDRVQTLERFQLASELDQTSILSNEAFRPLSFTWNQVTFSGHHKMRLSVTAKNISGHLIPEGQEDLHPTYFFKGGVTLESLPRPRPAIKSNEIFTREWERTLNQTPQYILLEGRTIQ
;
A
#
# COMPACT_ATOMS: atom_id res chain seq x y z
N MET A 1 29.35 -70.89 36.45
CA MET A 1 30.23 -70.17 37.40
C MET A 1 30.12 -68.69 37.06
N ASN A 2 29.53 -67.89 37.96
CA ASN A 2 29.60 -66.43 38.17
C ASN A 2 29.96 -65.53 36.95
N TRP A 3 29.33 -64.40 36.65
CA TRP A 3 28.52 -63.43 37.39
C TRP A 3 28.29 -62.29 36.37
N LEU A 4 27.18 -61.55 36.46
CA LEU A 4 27.15 -60.07 36.45
C LEU A 4 25.72 -59.57 36.21
N LYS A 5 25.14 -59.07 37.31
CA LYS A 5 23.89 -58.32 37.37
C LYS A 5 24.04 -57.03 36.55
N ARG A 6 23.12 -56.78 35.62
CA ARG A 6 23.00 -55.48 34.94
C ARG A 6 22.05 -54.61 35.75
N SER A 7 22.61 -53.64 36.48
CA SER A 7 21.84 -52.56 37.12
C SER A 7 21.58 -51.48 36.08
N SER A 8 20.32 -51.33 35.64
CA SER A 8 19.92 -50.22 34.77
C SER A 8 19.71 -48.96 35.62
N LEU A 9 20.58 -47.97 35.44
CA LEU A 9 20.46 -46.65 36.04
C LEU A 9 19.46 -45.83 35.21
N VAL A 10 18.28 -45.55 35.76
CA VAL A 10 17.29 -44.67 35.14
C VAL A 10 17.69 -43.22 35.43
N THR A 11 18.21 -42.53 34.42
CA THR A 11 18.55 -41.10 34.50
C THR A 11 17.29 -40.27 34.27
N PHE A 12 16.80 -39.60 35.30
CA PHE A 12 15.66 -38.69 35.25
C PHE A 12 16.12 -37.34 34.65
N LEU A 13 15.82 -37.12 33.36
CA LEU A 13 16.15 -35.89 32.66
C LEU A 13 15.14 -34.79 33.04
N LEU A 14 15.55 -33.86 33.90
CA LEU A 14 14.76 -32.70 34.32
C LEU A 14 14.66 -31.71 33.14
N ILE A 15 13.53 -31.70 32.43
CA ILE A 15 13.27 -30.74 31.34
C ILE A 15 12.98 -29.37 31.96
N LEU A 16 13.98 -28.50 31.98
CA LEU A 16 13.84 -27.10 32.39
C LEU A 16 13.11 -26.34 31.27
N SER A 17 11.79 -26.15 31.41
CA SER A 17 10.99 -25.36 30.46
C SER A 17 11.33 -23.87 30.60
N LEU A 18 12.28 -23.39 29.81
CA LEU A 18 12.51 -21.96 29.64
C LEU A 18 11.26 -21.35 28.99
N PRO A 19 10.66 -20.29 29.58
CA PRO A 19 9.56 -19.59 28.93
C PRO A 19 10.08 -18.99 27.62
N ILE A 20 9.54 -19.45 26.50
CA ILE A 20 9.79 -18.85 25.20
C ILE A 20 9.29 -17.41 25.30
N PRO A 21 10.13 -16.37 25.13
CA PRO A 21 9.65 -15.02 25.06
C PRO A 21 8.73 -14.92 23.84
N CYS A 22 7.42 -14.91 24.09
CA CYS A 22 6.42 -14.54 23.11
C CYS A 22 6.74 -13.10 22.73
N SER A 23 7.41 -12.92 21.59
CA SER A 23 7.70 -11.59 21.07
C SER A 23 6.35 -10.95 20.76
N ALA A 24 5.94 -10.00 21.60
CA ALA A 24 4.80 -9.15 21.31
C ALA A 24 5.09 -8.46 19.97
N LEU A 25 4.29 -8.77 18.95
CA LEU A 25 4.36 -8.12 17.65
C LEU A 25 4.25 -6.61 17.86
N GLY A 26 5.32 -5.88 17.59
CA GLY A 26 5.34 -4.42 17.72
C GLY A 26 4.21 -3.80 16.92
N LYS A 27 3.45 -2.89 17.54
CA LYS A 27 2.41 -2.11 16.87
C LYS A 27 3.09 -1.22 15.82
N SER A 28 2.87 -1.51 14.55
CA SER A 28 3.36 -0.68 13.45
C SER A 28 2.76 0.72 13.54
N ALA A 29 3.60 1.74 13.34
CA ALA A 29 3.21 3.13 13.47
C ALA A 29 2.23 3.52 12.36
N ALA A 30 1.21 4.32 12.70
CA ALA A 30 0.24 4.81 11.73
C ALA A 30 0.92 5.78 10.75
N THR A 31 0.81 5.48 9.46
CA THR A 31 1.37 6.27 8.35
C THR A 31 0.28 7.16 7.75
N PRO A 32 0.47 8.48 7.64
CA PRO A 32 -0.50 9.35 6.98
C PRO A 32 -0.62 9.04 5.47
N VAL A 33 -1.80 9.29 4.90
CA VAL A 33 -2.01 9.14 3.45
C VAL A 33 -1.66 10.44 2.73
N HIS A 34 -0.68 10.38 1.82
CA HIS A 34 -0.11 11.56 1.17
C HIS A 34 -0.39 11.69 -0.31
N LEU A 35 -0.93 10.66 -0.96
CA LEU A 35 -1.10 10.64 -2.41
C LEU A 35 -2.47 10.09 -2.80
N ARG A 36 -3.11 10.78 -3.72
CA ARG A 36 -4.32 10.36 -4.42
C ARG A 36 -4.10 10.48 -5.93
N ILE A 37 -4.51 9.47 -6.68
CA ILE A 37 -4.52 9.50 -8.15
C ILE A 37 -5.96 9.22 -8.59
N ASN A 38 -6.61 10.20 -9.22
CA ASN A 38 -8.04 10.18 -9.50
C ASN A 38 -8.86 9.86 -8.23
N GLN A 39 -9.68 8.81 -8.20
CA GLN A 39 -10.41 8.34 -7.01
C GLN A 39 -9.58 7.48 -6.03
N TYR A 40 -8.38 7.05 -6.43
CA TYR A 40 -7.59 6.08 -5.68
C TYR A 40 -6.62 6.74 -4.72
N TYR A 41 -6.80 6.52 -3.42
CA TYR A 41 -5.80 6.85 -2.41
C TYR A 41 -4.69 5.78 -2.43
N VAL A 42 -3.44 6.22 -2.54
CA VAL A 42 -2.27 5.32 -2.62
C VAL A 42 -1.76 5.07 -1.21
N LEU A 43 -2.02 3.88 -0.66
CA LEU A 43 -1.57 3.50 0.69
C LEU A 43 -0.19 2.85 0.66
N TYR A 44 0.01 1.90 -0.23
CA TYR A 44 1.26 1.14 -0.32
C TYR A 44 1.72 1.03 -1.77
N THR A 45 3.04 1.10 -1.95
CA THR A 45 3.77 0.87 -3.19
C THR A 45 4.95 -0.03 -2.85
N ALA A 46 5.23 -1.08 -3.62
CA ALA A 46 6.40 -1.90 -3.36
C ALA A 46 7.71 -1.11 -3.60
N PRO A 47 8.75 -1.28 -2.76
CA PRO A 47 8.81 -2.15 -1.58
C PRO A 47 8.30 -1.47 -0.28
N ALA A 48 8.12 -0.15 -0.26
CA ALA A 48 7.58 0.58 0.88
C ALA A 48 6.67 1.75 0.49
N SER A 49 5.76 2.11 1.41
CA SER A 49 4.81 3.20 1.22
C SER A 49 5.47 4.55 0.93
N PRO A 50 4.76 5.46 0.23
CA PRO A 50 5.17 6.86 0.10
C PRO A 50 5.47 7.47 1.47
N TYR A 51 6.52 8.28 1.56
CA TYR A 51 6.89 8.97 2.80
C TYR A 51 7.32 10.40 2.56
N VAL A 52 7.19 11.22 3.60
CA VAL A 52 7.67 12.60 3.59
C VAL A 52 9.00 12.66 4.32
N ASP A 53 10.00 13.25 3.68
CA ASP A 53 11.30 13.54 4.27
C ASP A 53 11.72 14.96 3.90
N ASN A 54 12.11 15.76 4.90
CA ASN A 54 12.43 17.18 4.74
C ASN A 54 11.40 17.98 3.93
N GLY A 55 10.10 17.71 4.16
CA GLY A 55 8.98 18.38 3.49
C GLY A 55 8.77 17.96 2.02
N ARG A 56 9.46 16.92 1.55
CA ARG A 56 9.31 16.37 0.19
C ARG A 56 8.66 14.99 0.26
N LEU A 57 7.66 14.76 -0.58
CA LEU A 57 7.05 13.45 -0.75
C LEU A 57 7.92 12.60 -1.69
N TYR A 58 8.38 11.45 -1.19
CA TYR A 58 9.18 10.47 -1.89
C TYR A 58 8.36 9.21 -2.20
N LEU A 59 8.54 8.69 -3.42
CA LEU A 59 7.90 7.45 -3.88
C LEU A 59 8.90 6.56 -4.62
N PRO A 60 8.73 5.22 -4.57
CA PRO A 60 9.50 4.33 -5.42
C PRO A 60 9.18 4.62 -6.90
N LEU A 61 10.21 4.97 -7.66
CA LEU A 61 10.12 5.40 -9.06
C LEU A 61 9.36 4.40 -9.93
N ARG A 62 9.77 3.13 -9.85
CA ARG A 62 9.19 2.04 -10.65
C ARG A 62 7.70 1.91 -10.36
N SER A 63 7.36 1.88 -9.06
CA SER A 63 5.99 1.74 -8.62
C SER A 63 5.08 2.85 -9.12
N LEU A 64 5.46 4.11 -8.91
CA LEU A 64 4.62 5.22 -9.38
C LEU A 64 4.57 5.30 -10.91
N SER A 65 5.67 5.01 -11.61
CA SER A 65 5.70 5.03 -13.08
C SER A 65 4.77 3.97 -13.66
N GLU A 66 4.88 2.73 -13.18
CA GLU A 66 3.95 1.65 -13.55
C GLU A 66 2.52 2.03 -13.20
N LEU A 67 2.26 2.61 -12.03
CA LEU A 67 0.93 3.04 -11.56
C LEU A 67 0.25 3.98 -12.58
N LEU A 68 1.03 4.92 -13.11
CA LEU A 68 0.60 5.91 -14.10
C LEU A 68 0.54 5.33 -15.53
N GLY A 69 1.12 4.16 -15.79
CA GLY A 69 1.25 3.61 -17.14
C GLY A 69 2.46 4.15 -17.92
N ALA A 70 3.45 4.69 -17.22
CA ALA A 70 4.74 5.05 -17.78
C ALA A 70 5.64 3.81 -17.92
N GLN A 71 6.49 3.81 -18.94
CA GLN A 71 7.50 2.78 -19.15
C GLN A 71 8.81 3.21 -18.49
N VAL A 72 9.46 2.30 -17.77
CA VAL A 72 10.74 2.54 -17.11
C VAL A 72 11.78 1.55 -17.61
N THR A 73 12.89 2.07 -18.10
CA THR A 73 14.09 1.28 -18.43
C THR A 73 15.27 1.80 -17.63
N TYR A 74 16.17 0.91 -17.22
CA TYR A 74 17.38 1.29 -16.49
C TYR A 74 18.61 0.91 -17.31
N ASP A 75 19.50 1.88 -17.50
CA ASP A 75 20.83 1.67 -18.06
C ASP A 75 21.82 1.56 -16.90
N SER A 76 22.42 0.38 -16.75
CA SER A 76 23.40 0.09 -15.69
C SER A 76 24.73 0.78 -15.92
N ASP A 77 25.13 0.99 -17.17
CA ASP A 77 26.44 1.52 -17.52
C ASP A 77 26.51 3.02 -17.18
N THR A 78 25.39 3.72 -17.38
CA THR A 78 25.25 5.15 -17.07
C THR A 78 24.52 5.42 -15.76
N ALA A 79 24.09 4.39 -15.03
CA ALA A 79 23.27 4.47 -13.82
C ALA A 79 22.03 5.38 -13.98
N THR A 80 21.36 5.27 -15.13
CA THR A 80 20.28 6.17 -15.55
C THR A 80 18.96 5.42 -15.69
N ALA A 81 17.94 5.90 -14.97
CA ALA A 81 16.55 5.49 -15.21
C ALA A 81 15.92 6.40 -16.27
N ASN A 82 15.44 5.80 -17.36
CA ASN A 82 14.68 6.49 -18.40
C ASN A 82 13.20 6.16 -18.23
N ILE A 83 12.37 7.21 -18.12
CA ILE A 83 10.93 7.10 -17.97
C ILE A 83 10.26 7.73 -19.18
N LEU A 84 9.40 6.97 -19.85
CA LEU A 84 8.62 7.40 -21.00
C LEU A 84 7.13 7.44 -20.64
N PHE A 85 6.50 8.57 -20.90
CA PHE A 85 5.10 8.78 -20.59
C PHE A 85 4.48 9.76 -21.58
N LYS A 86 3.49 9.31 -22.37
CA LYS A 86 3.00 10.10 -23.52
C LYS A 86 4.19 10.45 -24.43
N SER A 87 4.33 11.73 -24.79
CA SER A 87 5.46 12.31 -25.49
C SER A 87 6.58 12.80 -24.56
N ASN A 88 6.43 12.68 -23.24
CA ASN A 88 7.40 13.15 -22.26
C ASN A 88 8.42 12.07 -21.94
N ARG A 89 9.67 12.52 -21.77
CA ARG A 89 10.80 11.68 -21.37
C ARG A 89 11.51 12.33 -20.21
N LEU A 90 11.64 11.58 -19.12
CA LEU A 90 12.40 11.97 -17.94
C LEU A 90 13.59 11.03 -17.76
N GLN A 91 14.77 11.59 -17.54
CA GLN A 91 15.97 10.84 -17.19
C GLN A 91 16.35 11.18 -15.75
N ILE A 92 16.56 10.15 -14.94
CA ILE A 92 16.95 10.29 -13.55
C ILE A 92 18.28 9.57 -13.37
N HIS A 93 19.29 10.31 -12.93
CA HIS A 93 20.64 9.79 -12.77
C HIS A 93 20.88 9.52 -11.29
N ASN A 94 21.25 8.28 -10.93
CA ASN A 94 21.34 7.87 -9.53
C ASN A 94 22.38 8.69 -8.73
N HIS A 95 23.44 9.16 -9.39
CA HIS A 95 24.53 9.92 -8.76
C HIS A 95 24.38 11.44 -8.84
N ASN A 96 23.28 11.94 -9.42
CA ASN A 96 23.07 13.37 -9.57
C ASN A 96 22.44 13.97 -8.31
N GLN A 97 23.19 14.84 -7.63
CA GLN A 97 22.70 15.52 -6.43
C GLN A 97 21.49 16.42 -6.68
N ALA A 98 21.31 16.93 -7.90
CA ALA A 98 20.15 17.76 -8.25
C ALA A 98 18.83 16.97 -8.23
N ASP A 99 18.89 15.68 -8.57
CA ASP A 99 17.72 14.80 -8.63
C ASP A 99 17.29 14.34 -7.22
N GLN A 100 18.17 14.49 -6.22
CA GLN A 100 17.92 14.19 -4.80
C GLN A 100 17.25 12.83 -4.57
N VAL A 101 17.64 11.84 -5.37
CA VAL A 101 17.11 10.49 -5.26
C VAL A 101 17.63 9.80 -4.01
N GLN A 102 16.83 8.90 -3.44
CA GLN A 102 17.24 8.07 -2.32
C GLN A 102 17.14 6.59 -2.71
N ILE A 103 18.15 5.78 -2.39
CA ILE A 103 18.04 4.34 -2.55
C ILE A 103 17.56 3.74 -1.24
N ARG A 104 16.42 3.04 -1.26
CA ARG A 104 15.92 2.28 -0.11
C ARG A 104 15.42 0.91 -0.57
N GLN A 105 15.82 -0.15 0.10
CA GLN A 105 15.42 -1.53 -0.23
C GLN A 105 15.60 -1.84 -1.74
N GLN A 106 16.79 -1.51 -2.27
CA GLN A 106 17.14 -1.70 -3.69
C GLN A 106 16.21 -1.00 -4.70
N SER A 107 15.46 0.01 -4.26
CA SER A 107 14.57 0.81 -5.09
C SER A 107 14.97 2.28 -5.05
N ILE A 108 14.91 2.93 -6.22
CA ILE A 108 15.14 4.37 -6.36
C ILE A 108 13.86 5.09 -5.93
N TYR A 109 13.98 5.93 -4.91
CA TYR A 109 12.94 6.84 -4.46
C TYR A 109 13.24 8.23 -4.99
N VAL A 110 12.21 8.85 -5.54
CA VAL A 110 12.34 10.16 -6.18
C VAL A 110 11.39 11.14 -5.54
N PRO A 111 11.77 12.43 -5.39
CA PRO A 111 10.82 13.47 -5.05
C PRO A 111 9.70 13.51 -6.09
N VAL A 112 8.45 13.43 -5.65
CA VAL A 112 7.28 13.38 -6.55
C VAL A 112 7.24 14.56 -7.52
N ARG A 113 7.74 15.74 -7.11
CA ARG A 113 7.82 16.94 -7.94
C ARG A 113 8.62 16.74 -9.22
N LEU A 114 9.68 15.91 -9.19
CA LEU A 114 10.45 15.60 -10.40
C LEU A 114 9.61 14.83 -11.41
N LEU A 115 8.78 13.91 -10.92
CA LEU A 115 7.85 13.16 -11.78
C LEU A 115 6.76 14.07 -12.33
N LEU A 116 6.19 14.96 -11.50
CA LEU A 116 5.18 15.90 -11.95
C LEU A 116 5.69 16.77 -13.11
N ASN A 117 6.85 17.40 -12.91
CA ASN A 117 7.45 18.29 -13.90
C ASN A 117 7.94 17.52 -15.14
N GLY A 118 8.70 16.43 -14.93
CA GLY A 118 9.36 15.71 -16.00
C GLY A 118 8.41 14.88 -16.87
N LEU A 119 7.28 14.46 -16.32
CA LEU A 119 6.27 13.68 -17.04
C LEU A 119 5.04 14.53 -17.43
N GLY A 120 5.01 15.83 -17.08
CA GLY A 120 3.90 16.72 -17.38
C GLY A 120 2.58 16.30 -16.72
N LEU A 121 2.65 15.82 -15.47
CA LEU A 121 1.48 15.41 -14.69
C LEU A 121 0.85 16.61 -13.99
N ASN A 122 -0.48 16.67 -13.98
CA ASN A 122 -1.22 17.67 -13.23
C ASN A 122 -1.38 17.22 -11.76
N GLY A 123 -0.56 17.77 -10.87
CA GLY A 123 -0.58 17.50 -9.45
C GLY A 123 -0.95 18.73 -8.63
N VAL A 124 -1.96 18.63 -7.77
CA VAL A 124 -2.40 19.68 -6.85
C VAL A 124 -2.07 19.28 -5.42
N TRP A 125 -1.26 20.08 -4.73
CA TRP A 125 -0.93 19.86 -3.32
C TRP A 125 -1.94 20.60 -2.43
N ASP A 126 -2.61 19.86 -1.55
CA ASP A 126 -3.45 20.43 -0.51
C ASP A 126 -2.67 20.54 0.81
N GLN A 127 -2.49 21.78 1.27
CA GLN A 127 -1.63 22.06 2.43
C GLN A 127 -2.29 21.72 3.78
N GLN A 128 -3.62 21.67 3.84
CA GLN A 128 -4.37 21.36 5.06
C GLN A 128 -4.36 19.85 5.35
N THR A 129 -4.59 19.06 4.31
CA THR A 129 -4.64 17.59 4.36
C THR A 129 -3.28 16.94 4.12
N LYS A 130 -2.26 17.69 3.65
CA LYS A 130 -0.93 17.19 3.30
C LYS A 130 -1.00 16.08 2.26
N MET A 131 -1.87 16.27 1.27
CA MET A 131 -2.17 15.30 0.23
C MET A 131 -1.90 15.89 -1.14
N LEU A 132 -1.17 15.14 -1.96
CA LEU A 132 -1.02 15.39 -3.38
C LEU A 132 -2.13 14.66 -4.13
N THR A 133 -2.87 15.37 -4.98
CA THR A 133 -3.84 14.78 -5.90
C THR A 133 -3.31 14.90 -7.32
N ILE A 134 -3.19 13.77 -8.02
CA ILE A 134 -2.83 13.70 -9.44
C ILE A 134 -4.07 13.32 -10.24
N GLN A 135 -4.36 14.06 -11.31
CA GLN A 135 -5.41 13.71 -12.27
C GLN A 135 -4.78 13.14 -13.54
N GLU A 136 -5.09 11.88 -13.84
CA GLU A 136 -4.61 11.19 -15.04
C GLU A 136 -5.62 10.11 -15.47
N ASP A 137 -6.52 10.47 -16.40
CA ASP A 137 -7.61 9.61 -16.87
C ASP A 137 -7.11 8.28 -17.47
N ARG A 138 -5.91 8.25 -18.07
CA ARG A 138 -5.37 7.01 -18.67
C ARG A 138 -5.09 5.91 -17.65
N VAL A 139 -5.00 6.24 -16.36
CA VAL A 139 -4.88 5.22 -15.31
C VAL A 139 -6.04 4.21 -15.39
N GLN A 140 -7.27 4.69 -15.65
CA GLN A 140 -8.45 3.83 -15.73
C GLN A 140 -8.49 2.96 -17.00
N THR A 141 -7.72 3.31 -18.03
CA THR A 141 -7.64 2.54 -19.29
C THR A 141 -6.58 1.45 -19.24
N LEU A 142 -5.77 1.38 -18.19
CA LEU A 142 -4.81 0.31 -18.00
C LEU A 142 -5.54 -0.99 -17.67
N GLU A 143 -5.14 -2.10 -18.28
CA GLU A 143 -5.77 -3.42 -18.17
C GLU A 143 -6.11 -3.82 -16.73
N ARG A 144 -5.17 -3.65 -15.80
CA ARG A 144 -5.39 -4.01 -14.38
C ARG A 144 -6.47 -3.18 -13.68
N PHE A 145 -6.67 -1.93 -14.10
CA PHE A 145 -7.72 -1.06 -13.55
C PHE A 145 -9.08 -1.37 -14.18
N GLN A 146 -9.11 -1.75 -15.45
CA GLN A 146 -10.30 -2.30 -16.09
C GLN A 146 -10.72 -3.60 -15.38
N LEU A 147 -9.77 -4.52 -15.16
CA LEU A 147 -10.02 -5.75 -14.41
C LEU A 147 -10.52 -5.47 -12.98
N ALA A 148 -9.96 -4.46 -12.30
CA ALA A 148 -10.44 -4.08 -10.98
C ALA A 148 -11.89 -3.60 -11.03
N SER A 149 -12.23 -2.73 -11.99
CA SER A 149 -13.59 -2.25 -12.20
C SER A 149 -14.58 -3.37 -12.56
N GLU A 150 -14.15 -4.35 -13.36
CA GLU A 150 -14.95 -5.52 -13.74
C GLU A 150 -15.23 -6.46 -12.57
N LEU A 151 -14.34 -6.53 -11.59
CA LEU A 151 -14.55 -7.35 -10.38
C LEU A 151 -15.38 -6.63 -9.30
N ASP A 152 -15.36 -5.30 -9.31
CA ASP A 152 -16.02 -4.47 -8.30
C ASP A 152 -17.55 -4.37 -8.52
N GLN A 153 -18.01 -4.22 -9.77
CA GLN A 153 -19.42 -4.21 -10.22
C GLN A 153 -20.44 -3.52 -9.30
N THR A 154 -20.01 -2.53 -8.53
CA THR A 154 -20.86 -1.89 -7.52
C THR A 154 -21.49 -0.62 -8.08
N SER A 155 -22.76 -0.37 -7.75
CA SER A 155 -23.46 0.85 -8.15
C SER A 155 -23.06 2.02 -7.24
N ILE A 156 -22.21 2.90 -7.76
CA ILE A 156 -21.62 4.00 -7.02
C ILE A 156 -22.59 5.20 -6.96
N LEU A 157 -22.81 5.74 -5.77
CA LEU A 157 -23.53 7.00 -5.54
C LEU A 157 -22.58 8.21 -5.54
N SER A 158 -21.41 8.09 -4.90
CA SER A 158 -20.41 9.17 -4.84
C SER A 158 -19.02 8.60 -4.65
N ASN A 159 -18.06 9.04 -5.46
CA ASN A 159 -16.64 8.64 -5.33
C ASN A 159 -15.87 9.39 -4.22
N GLU A 160 -16.50 10.35 -3.54
CA GLU A 160 -15.82 11.27 -2.61
C GLU A 160 -16.56 11.39 -1.27
N ALA A 161 -16.84 10.26 -0.62
CA ALA A 161 -17.52 10.23 0.67
C ALA A 161 -16.55 10.13 1.85
N PHE A 162 -15.48 9.34 1.70
CA PHE A 162 -14.55 9.02 2.77
C PHE A 162 -13.12 9.38 2.38
N ARG A 163 -12.42 10.09 3.26
CA ARG A 163 -11.01 10.41 3.10
C ARG A 163 -10.18 9.65 4.13
N PRO A 164 -9.26 8.76 3.72
CA PRO A 164 -8.35 8.13 4.66
C PRO A 164 -7.38 9.16 5.21
N LEU A 165 -7.15 9.12 6.52
CA LEU A 165 -6.25 9.99 7.25
C LEU A 165 -4.91 9.29 7.45
N SER A 166 -4.96 8.02 7.87
CA SER A 166 -3.78 7.20 8.14
C SER A 166 -4.08 5.72 7.99
N PHE A 167 -3.03 4.92 7.83
CA PHE A 167 -3.13 3.47 7.79
C PHE A 167 -1.95 2.81 8.50
N THR A 168 -2.13 1.55 8.90
CA THR A 168 -1.03 0.64 9.24
C THR A 168 -1.04 -0.51 8.26
N TRP A 169 0.14 -0.89 7.79
CA TRP A 169 0.35 -2.01 6.89
C TRP A 169 1.39 -2.94 7.48
N ASN A 170 1.02 -4.20 7.68
CA ASN A 170 1.89 -5.23 8.22
C ASN A 170 1.84 -6.48 7.34
N GLN A 171 3.00 -7.08 7.10
CA GLN A 171 3.11 -8.34 6.39
C GLN A 171 4.05 -9.27 7.14
N VAL A 172 3.61 -10.51 7.36
CA VAL A 172 4.41 -11.60 7.91
C VAL A 172 4.46 -12.72 6.87
N THR A 173 5.68 -13.08 6.46
CA THR A 173 5.90 -14.17 5.50
C THR A 173 6.13 -15.48 6.25
N PHE A 174 5.43 -16.54 5.87
CA PHE A 174 5.57 -17.88 6.42
C PHE A 174 5.27 -18.91 5.33
N SER A 175 6.16 -19.89 5.14
CA SER A 175 5.95 -21.02 4.21
C SER A 175 5.48 -20.62 2.80
N GLY A 176 6.03 -19.56 2.21
CA GLY A 176 5.63 -19.07 0.87
C GLY A 176 4.30 -18.30 0.82
N HIS A 177 3.67 -18.07 1.98
CA HIS A 177 2.49 -17.23 2.14
C HIS A 177 2.85 -15.94 2.86
N HIS A 178 2.03 -14.92 2.65
CA HIS A 178 2.14 -13.60 3.24
C HIS A 178 0.83 -13.30 3.97
N LYS A 179 0.85 -13.35 5.31
CA LYS A 179 -0.25 -12.85 6.13
C LYS A 179 -0.11 -11.33 6.23
N MET A 180 -1.13 -10.64 5.80
CA MET A 180 -1.18 -9.20 5.64
C MET A 180 -2.29 -8.63 6.51
N ARG A 181 -2.01 -7.54 7.22
CA ARG A 181 -2.98 -6.78 8.00
C ARG A 181 -2.92 -5.32 7.60
N LEU A 182 -4.04 -4.80 7.13
CA LEU A 182 -4.25 -3.40 6.79
C LEU A 182 -5.28 -2.83 7.78
N SER A 183 -4.99 -1.71 8.42
CA SER A 183 -5.95 -0.96 9.22
C SER A 183 -5.94 0.48 8.74
N VAL A 184 -7.09 1.05 8.38
CA VAL A 184 -7.22 2.40 7.83
C VAL A 184 -8.18 3.20 8.70
N THR A 185 -7.73 4.37 9.13
CA THR A 185 -8.56 5.38 9.77
C THR A 185 -8.98 6.41 8.73
N ALA A 186 -10.29 6.63 8.57
CA ALA A 186 -10.86 7.53 7.59
C ALA A 186 -11.89 8.46 8.21
N LYS A 187 -12.17 9.56 7.52
CA LYS A 187 -13.18 10.56 7.90
C LYS A 187 -14.29 10.61 6.85
N ASN A 188 -15.54 10.66 7.29
CA ASN A 188 -16.66 11.05 6.43
C ASN A 188 -16.57 12.55 6.11
N ILE A 189 -16.33 12.85 4.83
CA ILE A 189 -16.18 14.22 4.29
C ILE A 189 -17.37 14.64 3.43
N SER A 190 -18.40 13.80 3.30
CA SER A 190 -19.59 14.06 2.48
C SER A 190 -20.45 15.23 3.00
N GLY A 191 -20.23 15.68 4.23
CA GLY A 191 -21.01 16.74 4.88
C GLY A 191 -22.33 16.26 5.48
N HIS A 192 -22.74 15.00 5.26
CA HIS A 192 -24.01 14.45 5.74
C HIS A 192 -23.85 13.05 6.36
N LEU A 193 -24.93 12.54 6.96
CA LEU A 193 -25.01 11.16 7.44
C LEU A 193 -24.98 10.20 6.25
N ILE A 194 -24.06 9.24 6.26
CA ILE A 194 -24.12 8.09 5.35
C ILE A 194 -24.95 6.99 6.02
N PRO A 195 -26.07 6.56 5.43
CA PRO A 195 -26.91 5.49 5.98
C PRO A 195 -26.18 4.15 6.08
N GLU A 196 -26.71 3.25 6.92
CA GLU A 196 -26.28 1.86 6.97
C GLU A 196 -26.42 1.21 5.57
N GLY A 197 -25.45 0.38 5.20
CA GLY A 197 -25.40 -0.29 3.90
C GLY A 197 -24.70 0.50 2.79
N GLN A 198 -24.61 1.83 2.89
CA GLN A 198 -24.07 2.68 1.82
C GLN A 198 -22.57 2.98 1.96
N GLU A 199 -21.96 2.68 3.11
CA GLU A 199 -20.52 2.89 3.31
C GLU A 199 -19.68 1.96 2.43
N ASP A 200 -18.81 2.54 1.60
CA ASP A 200 -17.90 1.79 0.75
C ASP A 200 -16.47 2.35 0.78
N LEU A 201 -15.79 2.13 1.91
CA LEU A 201 -14.35 2.25 2.07
C LEU A 201 -13.73 0.87 1.83
N HIS A 202 -13.03 0.68 0.70
CA HIS A 202 -12.48 -0.64 0.36
C HIS A 202 -11.06 -0.56 -0.24
N PRO A 203 -10.18 -1.51 0.10
CA PRO A 203 -8.87 -1.64 -0.51
C PRO A 203 -8.91 -2.59 -1.71
N THR A 204 -8.23 -2.17 -2.78
CA THR A 204 -7.90 -3.01 -3.92
C THR A 204 -6.41 -3.32 -3.92
N TYR A 205 -6.07 -4.60 -4.04
CA TYR A 205 -4.70 -5.11 -4.02
C TYR A 205 -4.27 -5.46 -5.44
N PHE A 206 -3.26 -4.77 -5.93
CA PHE A 206 -2.72 -4.99 -7.28
C PHE A 206 -1.42 -5.79 -7.20
N PHE A 207 -1.30 -6.80 -8.06
CA PHE A 207 -0.15 -7.67 -8.19
C PHE A 207 0.39 -7.61 -9.62
N LYS A 208 1.58 -8.16 -9.83
CA LYS A 208 2.21 -8.21 -11.16
C LYS A 208 1.32 -8.89 -12.22
N GLY A 209 0.53 -9.90 -11.81
CA GLY A 209 -0.29 -10.71 -12.72
C GLY A 209 -1.81 -10.61 -12.49
N GLY A 210 -2.28 -9.63 -11.72
CA GLY A 210 -3.72 -9.52 -11.47
C GLY A 210 -4.08 -8.56 -10.35
N VAL A 211 -5.36 -8.54 -10.01
CA VAL A 211 -5.92 -7.67 -8.96
C VAL A 211 -6.89 -8.48 -8.12
N THR A 212 -7.00 -8.14 -6.84
CA THR A 212 -8.00 -8.72 -5.95
C THR A 212 -8.60 -7.63 -5.07
N LEU A 213 -9.91 -7.66 -4.89
CA LEU A 213 -10.62 -6.78 -3.97
C LEU A 213 -10.76 -7.43 -2.60
N GLU A 214 -11.32 -6.68 -1.64
CA GLU A 214 -11.74 -7.22 -0.35
C GLU A 214 -12.81 -8.33 -0.50
N SER A 215 -12.95 -9.14 0.55
CA SER A 215 -13.97 -10.18 0.62
C SER A 215 -15.29 -9.62 1.18
N LEU A 216 -16.40 -9.98 0.56
CA LEU A 216 -17.77 -9.72 1.05
C LEU A 216 -18.36 -10.99 1.71
N PRO A 217 -19.34 -10.87 2.63
CA PRO A 217 -19.95 -9.64 3.15
C PRO A 217 -19.11 -8.96 4.25
N ARG A 218 -19.32 -7.65 4.44
CA ARG A 218 -18.73 -6.88 5.54
C ARG A 218 -19.74 -5.94 6.20
N PRO A 219 -19.53 -5.56 7.47
CA PRO A 219 -20.36 -4.56 8.13
C PRO A 219 -20.23 -3.19 7.46
N ARG A 220 -21.36 -2.53 7.22
CA ARG A 220 -21.45 -1.16 6.68
C ARG A 220 -22.33 -0.29 7.59
N PRO A 221 -21.91 0.00 8.83
CA PRO A 221 -22.70 0.80 9.75
C PRO A 221 -22.91 2.22 9.20
N ALA A 222 -23.98 2.88 9.65
CA ALA A 222 -24.18 4.30 9.35
C ALA A 222 -23.03 5.14 9.90
N ILE A 223 -22.58 6.14 9.14
CA ILE A 223 -21.43 7.00 9.50
C ILE A 223 -21.88 8.46 9.52
N LYS A 224 -21.83 9.10 10.69
CA LYS A 224 -22.25 10.50 10.85
C LYS A 224 -21.35 11.44 10.05
N SER A 225 -21.88 12.62 9.72
CA SER A 225 -21.08 13.70 9.12
C SER A 225 -19.86 14.01 9.98
N ASN A 226 -18.69 14.13 9.36
CA ASN A 226 -17.39 14.37 10.02
C ASN A 226 -16.90 13.27 10.97
N GLU A 227 -17.60 12.14 11.09
CA GLU A 227 -17.17 11.02 11.92
C GLU A 227 -15.84 10.44 11.40
N ILE A 228 -14.96 10.11 12.34
CA ILE A 228 -13.71 9.39 12.09
C ILE A 228 -13.92 7.96 12.57
N PHE A 229 -13.62 7.01 11.69
CA PHE A 229 -13.78 5.57 11.96
C PHE A 229 -12.57 4.80 11.43
N THR A 230 -12.45 3.55 11.86
CA THR A 230 -11.41 2.62 11.41
C THR A 230 -12.02 1.39 10.77
N ARG A 231 -11.36 0.87 9.74
CA ARG A 231 -11.64 -0.42 9.11
C ARG A 231 -10.36 -1.25 9.05
N GLU A 232 -10.50 -2.55 9.20
CA GLU A 232 -9.39 -3.49 9.22
C GLU A 232 -9.63 -4.65 8.26
N TRP A 233 -8.57 -5.06 7.57
CA TRP A 233 -8.57 -6.18 6.64
C TRP A 233 -7.40 -7.10 6.96
N GLU A 234 -7.68 -8.40 7.04
CA GLU A 234 -6.66 -9.45 7.10
C GLU A 234 -6.75 -10.34 5.88
N ARG A 235 -5.60 -10.66 5.28
CA ARG A 235 -5.52 -11.56 4.12
C ARG A 235 -4.27 -12.43 4.19
N THR A 236 -4.35 -13.63 3.64
CA THR A 236 -3.20 -14.50 3.42
C THR A 236 -3.11 -14.84 1.94
N LEU A 237 -2.05 -14.39 1.26
CA LEU A 237 -1.83 -14.64 -0.17
C LEU A 237 -0.45 -15.25 -0.41
N ASN A 238 -0.22 -15.85 -1.56
CA ASN A 238 1.07 -16.41 -2.00
C ASN A 238 1.97 -15.36 -2.71
N GLN A 239 1.60 -14.08 -2.66
CA GLN A 239 2.34 -12.98 -3.25
C GLN A 239 2.09 -11.67 -2.48
N THR A 240 3.05 -10.75 -2.55
CA THR A 240 2.94 -9.39 -2.00
C THR A 240 2.37 -8.43 -3.07
N PRO A 241 1.45 -7.52 -2.71
CA PRO A 241 0.93 -6.54 -3.65
C PRO A 241 2.04 -5.58 -4.13
N GLN A 242 1.98 -5.18 -5.40
CA GLN A 242 2.75 -4.04 -5.91
C GLN A 242 2.17 -2.71 -5.41
N TYR A 243 0.84 -2.64 -5.30
CA TYR A 243 0.11 -1.45 -4.83
C TYR A 243 -1.08 -1.86 -3.97
N ILE A 244 -1.36 -1.06 -2.95
CA ILE A 244 -2.65 -1.08 -2.25
C ILE A 244 -3.28 0.28 -2.46
N LEU A 245 -4.38 0.28 -3.21
CA LEU A 245 -5.19 1.45 -3.46
C LEU A 245 -6.46 1.37 -2.63
N LEU A 246 -6.95 2.52 -2.17
CA LEU A 246 -8.17 2.62 -1.39
C LEU A 246 -9.14 3.56 -2.08
N GLU A 247 -10.40 3.17 -2.17
CA GLU A 247 -11.50 4.05 -2.57
C GLU A 247 -12.37 4.34 -1.36
N GLY A 248 -12.85 5.58 -1.25
CA GLY A 248 -13.68 6.05 -0.16
C GLY A 248 -14.97 6.65 -0.69
N ARG A 249 -15.91 5.77 -1.05
CA ARG A 249 -17.10 6.10 -1.82
C ARG A 249 -18.37 5.64 -1.11
N THR A 250 -19.52 5.99 -1.68
CA THR A 250 -20.82 5.45 -1.26
C THR A 250 -21.47 4.68 -2.39
N ILE A 251 -22.31 3.73 -2.01
CA ILE A 251 -22.97 2.79 -2.93
C ILE A 251 -24.47 2.76 -2.67
N GLN A 252 -25.23 2.29 -3.65
CA GLN A 252 -26.69 2.16 -3.59
C GLN A 252 -27.15 1.14 -2.54
#